data_AF-A0A843HWU6-F1
#
_entry.id   AF-A0A843HWU6-F1
#
_cell.length_a   1.000
_cell.length_b   1.000
_cell.length_c   1.000
_cell.angle_alpha   90.00
_cell.angle_beta   90.00
_cell.angle_gamma   90.00
#
_symmetry.space_group_name_H-M   'P 1'
#
loop_
_entity.id
_entity.type
_entity.pdbx_description
1 polymer ?
#
loop_
_entity_poly.entity_id
_entity_poly.type
_entity_poly.pdbx_seq_one_letter_code
_entity_poly.pdbx_strand_id
1 'polypeptide(L)'
;MTITRNDCLLLLTDLQEKGIDISEQTKLLYQNSNSFIDVLKFINANRQLDVTKFYEKIRKSYNEKRSTLYLNIVREVENPSDVLTTLSAMLTQILLFARSVDDREMFLRNVRAKEITAVLNNYLRTFDTVPCVKLIRLIKCDVKAIEYIDGRNTEN
;
A
#
# COMPACT_ATOMS: atom_id res chain seq x y z
N MET A 1 -3.97 -1.31 2.05
CA MET A 1 -3.74 -1.66 0.68
C MET A 1 -5.09 -2.08 0.20
N THR A 2 -5.52 -1.53 -0.92
CA THR A 2 -6.88 -1.65 -1.42
C THR A 2 -6.98 -2.60 -2.61
N ILE A 3 -5.95 -3.43 -2.82
CA ILE A 3 -5.94 -4.47 -3.86
C ILE A 3 -7.15 -5.37 -3.66
N THR A 4 -7.97 -5.48 -4.70
CA THR A 4 -9.18 -6.29 -4.72
C THR A 4 -8.93 -7.66 -5.36
N ARG A 5 -9.91 -8.57 -5.27
CA ARG A 5 -9.85 -9.84 -6.02
C ARG A 5 -9.77 -9.63 -7.52
N ASN A 6 -10.46 -8.62 -8.06
CA ASN A 6 -10.43 -8.32 -9.48
C ASN A 6 -9.05 -7.84 -9.93
N ASP A 7 -8.38 -7.03 -9.10
CA ASP A 7 -7.00 -6.63 -9.37
C ASP A 7 -6.07 -7.87 -9.35
N CYS A 8 -6.24 -8.78 -8.39
CA CYS A 8 -5.48 -10.04 -8.38
C CYS A 8 -5.74 -10.90 -9.62
N LEU A 9 -6.98 -10.98 -10.11
CA LEU A 9 -7.30 -11.71 -11.33
C LEU A 9 -6.58 -11.13 -12.54
N LEU A 10 -6.61 -9.80 -12.72
CA LEU A 10 -5.88 -9.13 -13.80
C LEU A 10 -4.38 -9.42 -13.72
N LEU A 11 -3.80 -9.30 -12.53
CA LEU A 11 -2.38 -9.58 -12.31
C LEU A 11 -2.02 -11.05 -12.56
N LEU A 12 -2.90 -12.00 -12.22
CA LEU A 12 -2.71 -13.42 -12.52
C LEU A 12 -2.78 -13.69 -14.02
N THR A 13 -3.72 -13.06 -14.74
CA THR A 13 -3.80 -13.16 -16.21
C THR A 13 -2.51 -12.67 -16.87
N ASP A 14 -1.95 -11.54 -16.44
CA ASP A 14 -0.65 -11.05 -16.92
C ASP A 14 0.50 -12.07 -16.71
N LEU A 15 0.45 -12.85 -15.62
CA LEU A 15 1.44 -13.90 -15.34
C LEU A 15 1.20 -15.15 -16.21
N GLN A 16 -0.06 -15.50 -16.44
CA GLN A 16 -0.44 -16.60 -17.34
C GLN A 16 0.01 -16.34 -18.77
N GLU A 17 -0.15 -15.10 -19.26
CA GLU A 17 0.36 -14.67 -20.57
C GLU A 17 1.90 -14.80 -20.69
N LYS A 18 2.61 -14.76 -19.55
CA LYS A 18 4.06 -14.99 -19.45
C LYS A 18 4.42 -16.47 -19.27
N GLY A 19 3.45 -17.37 -19.32
CA GLY A 19 3.64 -18.82 -19.22
C GLY A 19 3.73 -19.37 -17.80
N ILE A 20 3.34 -18.59 -16.78
CA ILE A 20 3.31 -19.06 -15.38
C ILE A 20 1.97 -19.75 -15.12
N ASP A 21 2.00 -20.95 -14.52
CA ASP A 21 0.77 -21.63 -14.09
C ASP A 21 0.15 -20.90 -12.89
N ILE A 22 -1.11 -20.48 -13.06
CA ILE A 22 -1.91 -19.76 -12.07
C ILE A 22 -3.12 -20.57 -11.57
N SER A 23 -3.24 -21.83 -11.98
CA SER A 23 -4.46 -22.64 -11.79
C SER A 23 -4.81 -22.80 -10.31
N GLU A 24 -3.83 -23.02 -9.45
CA GLU A 24 -4.03 -23.16 -8.01
C GLU A 24 -4.41 -21.82 -7.36
N GLN A 25 -3.71 -20.74 -7.71
CA GLN A 25 -3.91 -19.41 -7.15
C GLN A 25 -5.27 -18.83 -7.56
N THR A 26 -5.72 -19.12 -8.78
CA THR A 26 -7.05 -18.78 -9.25
C THR A 26 -8.13 -19.48 -8.41
N LYS A 27 -7.98 -20.79 -8.16
CA LYS A 27 -8.90 -21.53 -7.28
C LYS A 27 -8.90 -20.97 -5.85
N LEU A 28 -7.72 -20.70 -5.29
CA LEU A 28 -7.55 -20.11 -3.96
C LEU A 28 -8.24 -18.75 -3.84
N LEU A 29 -8.18 -17.92 -4.88
CA LEU A 29 -8.79 -16.60 -4.89
C LEU A 29 -10.33 -16.63 -4.75
N TYR A 30 -10.98 -17.67 -5.28
CA TYR A 30 -12.43 -17.86 -5.22
C TYR A 30 -12.91 -18.61 -3.96
N GLN A 31 -12.08 -19.46 -3.37
CA GLN A 31 -12.51 -20.39 -2.32
C GLN A 31 -12.59 -19.78 -0.92
N ASN A 32 -11.72 -18.82 -0.53
CA ASN A 32 -11.71 -18.28 0.85
C ASN A 32 -11.14 -16.84 0.96
N SER A 33 -11.41 -16.17 2.10
CA SER A 33 -10.81 -14.86 2.45
C SER A 33 -9.35 -14.99 2.92
N ASN A 34 -9.01 -16.04 3.66
CA ASN A 34 -7.66 -16.24 4.20
C ASN A 34 -6.62 -16.52 3.10
N SER A 35 -7.04 -17.10 1.98
CA SER A 35 -6.18 -17.44 0.84
C SER A 35 -5.74 -16.22 0.02
N PHE A 36 -6.33 -15.04 0.27
CA PHE A 36 -6.03 -13.83 -0.47
C PHE A 36 -4.57 -13.37 -0.31
N ILE A 37 -4.01 -13.53 0.89
CA ILE A 37 -2.61 -13.14 1.16
C ILE A 37 -1.64 -14.07 0.43
N ASP A 38 -1.93 -15.36 0.34
CA ASP A 38 -1.07 -16.33 -0.35
C ASP A 38 -1.04 -16.08 -1.85
N VAL A 39 -2.18 -15.69 -2.44
CA VAL A 39 -2.24 -15.24 -3.84
C VAL A 39 -1.38 -13.99 -4.04
N LEU A 40 -1.46 -13.01 -3.13
CA LEU A 40 -0.62 -11.80 -3.21
C LEU A 40 0.87 -12.09 -3.08
N LYS A 41 1.26 -13.02 -2.20
CA LYS A 41 2.65 -13.49 -2.07
C LYS A 41 3.13 -14.13 -3.36
N PHE A 42 2.32 -15.03 -3.94
CA PHE A 42 2.64 -15.67 -5.22
C PHE A 42 2.82 -14.63 -6.33
N ILE A 43 1.89 -13.68 -6.46
CA ILE A 43 2.00 -12.62 -7.46
C ILE A 43 3.29 -11.83 -7.23
N ASN A 44 3.54 -11.35 -6.01
CA ASN A 44 4.69 -10.54 -5.68
C ASN A 44 6.03 -11.27 -5.94
N ALA A 45 6.08 -12.59 -5.73
CA ALA A 45 7.26 -13.41 -5.99
C ALA A 45 7.58 -13.56 -7.49
N ASN A 46 6.56 -13.59 -8.34
CA ASN A 46 6.72 -13.74 -9.80
C ASN A 46 6.78 -12.38 -10.53
N ARG A 47 6.16 -11.35 -9.95
CA ARG A 47 6.16 -9.96 -10.41
C ARG A 47 5.98 -9.05 -9.20
N GLN A 48 7.03 -8.35 -8.84
CA GLN A 48 6.98 -7.42 -7.71
C GLN A 48 5.90 -6.35 -7.94
N LEU A 49 4.97 -6.22 -6.99
CA LEU A 49 3.88 -5.26 -7.06
C LEU A 49 4.41 -3.83 -6.94
N ASP A 50 3.87 -2.89 -7.73
CA ASP A 50 4.30 -1.48 -7.66
C ASP A 50 3.99 -0.86 -6.29
N VAL A 51 2.95 -1.33 -5.64
CA VAL A 51 2.62 -0.98 -4.26
C VAL A 51 3.73 -1.44 -3.31
N THR A 52 4.23 -2.67 -3.45
CA THR A 52 5.36 -3.19 -2.66
C THR A 52 6.61 -2.34 -2.88
N LYS A 53 6.95 -2.03 -4.14
CA LYS A 53 8.09 -1.16 -4.49
C LYS A 53 7.96 0.24 -3.89
N PHE A 54 6.76 0.80 -3.94
CA PHE A 54 6.48 2.11 -3.38
C PHE A 54 6.70 2.15 -1.88
N TYR A 55 6.10 1.22 -1.12
CA TYR A 55 6.26 1.20 0.33
C TYR A 55 7.69 0.89 0.76
N GLU A 56 8.45 0.13 -0.04
CA GLU A 56 9.88 -0.05 0.18
C GLU A 56 10.66 1.26 0.02
N LYS A 57 10.33 2.06 -1.01
CA LYS A 57 10.89 3.40 -1.19
C LYS A 57 10.53 4.33 -0.03
N ILE A 58 9.33 4.22 0.52
CA ILE A 58 8.92 4.99 1.70
C ILE A 58 9.73 4.55 2.92
N ARG A 59 10.00 3.26 3.08
CA ARG A 59 10.74 2.73 4.23
C ARG A 59 12.16 3.25 4.30
N LYS A 60 12.87 3.29 3.16
CA LYS A 60 14.29 3.67 3.11
C LYS A 60 14.49 5.14 2.72
N SER A 61 15.34 5.84 3.47
CA SER A 61 15.92 7.12 3.04
C SER A 61 17.13 6.88 2.11
N TYR A 62 17.65 7.96 1.53
CA TYR A 62 18.79 7.94 0.60
C TYR A 62 20.06 7.25 1.17
N ASN A 63 20.13 7.07 2.50
CA ASN A 63 21.25 6.45 3.22
C ASN A 63 20.84 5.12 3.91
N GLU A 64 19.85 4.39 3.40
CA GLU A 64 19.33 3.12 3.97
C GLU A 64 18.71 3.23 5.38
N LYS A 65 18.76 4.41 6.02
CA LYS A 65 18.06 4.67 7.29
C LYS A 65 16.54 4.69 7.08
N ARG A 66 15.77 4.28 8.09
CA ARG A 66 14.30 4.41 8.09
C ARG A 66 13.92 5.88 7.83
N SER A 67 13.04 6.13 6.86
CA SER A 67 12.61 7.51 6.56
C SER A 67 11.74 8.09 7.68
N THR A 68 11.78 9.41 7.86
CA THR A 68 10.91 10.10 8.83
C THR A 68 9.43 9.83 8.56
N LEU A 69 9.04 9.78 7.28
CA LEU A 69 7.67 9.47 6.88
C LEU A 69 7.26 8.06 7.33
N TYR A 70 8.11 7.06 7.10
CA TYR A 70 7.86 5.70 7.57
C TYR A 70 7.76 5.64 9.10
N LEU A 71 8.67 6.32 9.81
CA LEU A 71 8.64 6.37 11.27
C LEU A 71 7.35 7.01 11.79
N ASN A 72 6.89 8.11 11.19
CA ASN A 72 5.64 8.77 11.59
C ASN A 72 4.41 7.88 11.36
N ILE A 73 4.39 7.12 10.26
CA ILE A 73 3.31 6.17 9.97
C ILE A 73 3.32 5.02 10.99
N VAL A 74 4.48 4.39 11.22
CA VAL A 74 4.57 3.19 12.06
C VAL A 74 4.44 3.51 13.55
N ARG A 75 4.99 4.63 14.01
CA ARG A 75 4.88 5.06 15.42
C ARG A 75 3.53 5.67 15.76
N GLU A 76 2.71 5.98 14.76
CA GLU A 76 1.41 6.64 14.89
C GLU A 76 1.53 7.99 15.61
N VAL A 77 1.65 9.06 14.83
CA VAL A 77 1.57 10.43 15.38
C VAL A 77 0.14 10.76 15.77
N GLU A 78 -0.05 11.33 16.96
CA GLU A 78 -1.37 11.74 17.47
C GLU A 78 -1.59 13.25 17.42
N ASN A 79 -0.50 14.04 17.34
CA ASN A 79 -0.61 15.49 17.19
C ASN A 79 -1.27 15.84 15.84
N PRO A 80 -2.33 16.68 15.83
CA PRO A 80 -3.00 17.12 14.61
C PRO A 80 -2.07 17.58 13.48
N SER A 81 -1.08 18.43 13.79
CA SER A 81 -0.16 18.99 12.79
C SER A 81 0.72 17.91 12.17
N ASP A 82 1.20 16.98 13.00
CA ASP A 82 2.05 15.88 12.55
C ASP A 82 1.27 14.88 11.70
N VAL A 83 0.00 14.61 12.06
CA VAL A 83 -0.91 13.77 11.28
C VAL A 83 -1.12 14.34 9.87
N LEU A 84 -1.43 15.63 9.77
CA LEU A 84 -1.68 16.31 8.50
C LEU A 84 -0.44 16.37 7.63
N THR A 85 0.70 16.70 8.23
CA THR A 85 1.99 16.75 7.54
C THR A 85 2.37 15.36 7.03
N THR A 86 2.15 14.32 7.83
CA THR A 86 2.42 12.92 7.46
C THR A 86 1.55 12.47 6.30
N LEU A 87 0.23 12.73 6.34
CA LEU A 87 -0.68 12.40 5.24
C LEU A 87 -0.38 13.18 3.96
N SER A 88 -0.04 14.47 4.06
CA SER A 88 0.31 15.30 2.92
C SER A 88 1.63 14.86 2.27
N ALA A 89 2.63 14.54 3.09
CA ALA A 89 3.89 13.95 2.63
C ALA A 89 3.65 12.60 1.94
N MET A 90 2.80 11.74 2.52
CA MET A 90 2.42 10.46 1.93
C MET A 90 1.77 10.63 0.55
N LEU A 91 0.77 11.51 0.43
CA LEU A 91 0.13 11.81 -0.85
C LEU A 91 1.13 12.32 -1.89
N THR A 92 2.04 13.20 -1.47
CA THR A 92 3.08 13.74 -2.35
C THR A 92 3.98 12.62 -2.88
N GLN A 93 4.45 11.72 -1.99
CA GLN A 93 5.29 10.60 -2.40
C GLN A 93 4.57 9.62 -3.32
N ILE A 94 3.27 9.37 -3.08
CA ILE A 94 2.41 8.58 -3.98
C ILE A 94 2.42 9.18 -5.38
N LEU A 95 2.14 10.49 -5.50
CA LEU A 95 2.04 11.17 -6.80
C LEU A 95 3.39 11.21 -7.52
N LEU A 96 4.49 11.41 -6.79
CA LEU A 96 5.84 11.36 -7.35
C LEU A 96 6.20 9.96 -7.87
N PHE A 97 5.85 8.91 -7.13
CA PHE A 97 6.11 7.53 -7.54
C PHE A 97 5.22 7.08 -8.70
N ALA A 98 3.96 7.52 -8.75
CA ALA A 98 3.03 7.18 -9.83
C ALA A 98 3.58 7.55 -11.22
N ARG A 99 4.49 8.53 -11.32
CA ARG A 99 5.12 8.91 -12.61
C ARG A 99 5.95 7.78 -13.23
N SER A 100 6.52 6.91 -12.41
CA SER A 100 7.40 5.80 -12.83
C SER A 100 6.69 4.45 -12.89
N VAL A 101 5.36 4.41 -12.69
CA VAL A 101 4.57 3.18 -12.78
C VAL A 101 3.89 3.09 -14.14
N ASP A 102 3.83 1.90 -14.72
CA ASP A 102 3.19 1.63 -16.01
C ASP A 102 1.66 1.86 -15.91
N ASP A 103 0.99 1.13 -15.02
CA ASP A 103 -0.43 1.32 -14.73
C ASP A 103 -0.64 2.25 -13.53
N ARG A 104 -0.68 3.55 -13.83
CA ARG A 104 -0.88 4.60 -12.83
C ARG A 104 -2.25 4.51 -12.15
N GLU A 105 -3.28 4.11 -12.88
CA GLU A 105 -4.64 4.08 -12.35
C GLU A 105 -4.76 2.97 -11.31
N MET A 106 -4.33 1.75 -11.64
CA MET A 106 -4.30 0.63 -10.71
C MET A 106 -3.43 0.96 -9.48
N PHE A 107 -2.26 1.55 -9.69
CA PHE A 107 -1.40 1.98 -8.58
C PHE A 107 -2.10 2.96 -7.63
N LEU A 108 -2.66 4.06 -8.16
CA LEU A 108 -3.33 5.09 -7.35
C LEU A 108 -4.56 4.54 -6.60
N ARG A 109 -5.29 3.59 -7.21
CA ARG A 109 -6.39 2.86 -6.54
C ARG A 109 -5.90 2.02 -5.36
N ASN A 110 -4.70 1.46 -5.44
CA ASN A 110 -4.17 0.51 -4.46
C ASN A 110 -3.44 1.14 -3.26
N VAL A 111 -3.00 2.40 -3.36
CA VAL A 111 -2.21 3.14 -2.34
C VAL A 111 -3.02 4.15 -1.52
N ARG A 112 -4.35 4.03 -1.48
CA ARG A 112 -5.26 4.92 -0.73
C ARG A 112 -5.17 6.42 -1.05
N ALA A 113 -4.73 6.79 -2.26
CA ALA A 113 -4.54 8.19 -2.64
C ALA A 113 -5.84 9.01 -2.53
N LYS A 114 -6.98 8.37 -2.89
CA LYS A 114 -8.31 8.95 -2.82
C LYS A 114 -8.73 9.23 -1.38
N GLU A 115 -8.53 8.27 -0.48
CA GLU A 115 -8.89 8.41 0.94
C GLU A 115 -8.05 9.49 1.62
N ILE A 116 -6.74 9.56 1.31
CA ILE A 116 -5.87 10.62 1.85
C ILE A 116 -6.37 11.99 1.43
N THR A 117 -6.67 12.17 0.15
CA THR A 117 -7.22 13.42 -0.38
C THR A 117 -8.55 13.78 0.28
N ALA A 118 -9.43 12.79 0.49
CA ALA A 118 -10.74 13.01 1.09
C ALA A 118 -10.64 13.47 2.55
N VAL A 119 -9.79 12.82 3.38
CA VAL A 119 -9.67 13.20 4.80
C VAL A 119 -8.95 14.54 4.98
N LEU A 120 -7.96 14.86 4.15
CA LEU A 120 -7.30 16.17 4.16
C LEU A 120 -8.29 17.28 3.79
N ASN A 121 -9.09 17.08 2.74
CA ASN A 121 -10.13 18.03 2.36
C ASN A 121 -11.21 18.18 3.43
N ASN A 122 -11.58 17.09 4.12
CA ASN A 122 -12.52 17.16 5.24
C ASN A 122 -11.94 18.02 6.37
N TYR A 123 -10.69 17.79 6.77
CA TYR A 123 -10.02 18.58 7.79
C TYR A 123 -9.99 20.07 7.45
N LEU A 124 -9.65 20.44 6.20
CA LEU A 124 -9.62 21.85 5.79
C LEU A 124 -10.99 22.56 5.90
N ARG A 125 -12.09 21.79 5.94
CA ARG A 125 -13.45 22.32 6.08
C ARG A 125 -13.95 22.32 7.52
N THR A 126 -13.61 21.29 8.29
CA THR A 126 -14.22 21.03 9.61
C THR A 126 -13.26 21.11 10.78
N PHE A 127 -11.95 21.14 10.51
CA PHE A 127 -10.86 20.97 11.49
C PHE A 127 -10.94 19.66 12.29
N ASP A 128 -11.74 18.68 11.84
CA ASP A 128 -11.82 17.36 12.46
C ASP A 128 -10.65 16.47 12.02
N THR A 129 -9.83 16.08 12.99
CA THR A 129 -8.62 15.27 12.80
C THR A 129 -8.86 13.77 12.97
N VAL A 130 -10.02 13.37 13.51
CA VAL A 130 -10.33 11.97 13.80
C VAL A 130 -10.26 11.08 12.55
N PRO A 131 -10.80 11.49 11.37
CA PRO A 131 -10.67 10.70 10.14
C PRO A 131 -9.21 10.56 9.68
N CYS A 132 -8.39 11.60 9.88
CA CYS A 132 -6.98 11.59 9.50
C CYS A 132 -6.18 10.60 10.35
N VAL A 133 -6.40 10.59 11.67
CA VAL A 133 -5.75 9.63 12.58
C VAL A 133 -6.15 8.19 12.24
N LYS A 134 -7.45 7.95 12.00
CA LYS A 134 -7.94 6.63 11.56
C LYS A 134 -7.28 6.17 10.27
N LEU A 135 -7.09 7.08 9.31
CA LEU A 135 -6.44 6.75 8.05
C LEU A 135 -4.95 6.42 8.22
N ILE A 136 -4.20 7.14 9.07
CA ILE A 136 -2.79 6.79 9.37
C ILE A 136 -2.69 5.35 9.92
N ARG A 137 -3.58 4.98 10.84
CA ARG A 137 -3.62 3.60 11.39
C ARG A 137 -3.86 2.56 10.30
N LEU A 138 -4.76 2.84 9.36
CA LEU A 138 -4.98 1.96 8.22
C LEU A 138 -3.73 1.87 7.34
N ILE A 139 -3.08 2.98 7.01
CA ILE A 139 -1.84 3.00 6.22
C ILE A 139 -0.73 2.21 6.94
N LYS A 140 -0.63 2.29 8.27
CA LYS A 140 0.29 1.45 9.05
C LYS A 140 0.00 -0.04 8.90
N CYS A 141 -1.27 -0.45 8.99
CA CYS A 141 -1.65 -1.85 8.75
C CYS A 141 -1.26 -2.29 7.34
N ASP A 142 -1.39 -1.40 6.36
CA ASP A 142 -1.01 -1.68 4.97
C ASP A 142 0.49 -1.90 4.82
N VAL A 143 1.31 -1.04 5.44
CA VAL A 143 2.77 -1.18 5.49
C VAL A 143 3.14 -2.55 6.06
N LYS A 144 2.56 -2.92 7.20
CA LYS A 144 2.83 -4.21 7.86
C LYS A 144 2.41 -5.40 7.00
N ALA A 145 1.26 -5.31 6.33
CA ALA A 145 0.79 -6.36 5.43
C ALA A 145 1.74 -6.57 4.25
N ILE A 146 2.29 -5.48 3.70
CA ILE A 146 3.24 -5.54 2.58
C ILE A 146 4.58 -6.10 3.04
N GLU A 147 5.07 -5.70 4.21
CA GLU A 147 6.29 -6.28 4.79
C GLU A 147 6.16 -7.80 4.97
N TYR A 148 4.98 -8.26 5.40
CA TYR A 148 4.66 -9.69 5.50
C TYR A 148 4.60 -10.40 4.13
N ILE A 149 4.01 -9.76 3.11
CA ILE A 149 3.96 -10.28 1.74
C ILE A 149 5.36 -10.38 1.14
N ASP A 150 6.24 -9.42 1.43
CA ASP A 150 7.62 -9.38 0.95
C ASP A 150 8.57 -10.31 1.73
N GLY A 151 8.05 -11.07 2.71
CA GLY A 151 8.83 -12.05 3.47
C GLY A 151 9.73 -11.45 4.56
N ARG A 152 9.50 -10.20 4.95
CA ARG A 152 10.26 -9.53 6.01
C ARG A 152 9.57 -9.77 7.35
N ASN A 153 10.26 -10.44 8.27
CA ASN A 153 9.76 -10.59 9.65
C ASN A 153 9.53 -9.21 10.28
N THR A 154 8.31 -8.98 10.75
CA THR A 154 7.95 -7.80 11.55
C THR A 154 8.53 -7.97 12.95
N GLU A 155 9.84 -7.82 13.10
CA GLU A 155 10.44 -7.58 14.41
C GLU A 155 10.28 -6.09 14.74
N ASN A 156 9.57 -5.84 15.85
CA ASN A 156 9.27 -4.51 16.38
C ASN A 156 10.55 -3.73 16.71
#